data_AF-A0A0F9NMI1-F1
#
_entry.id   AF-A0A0F9NMI1-F1
#
_cell.length_a   1.000
_cell.length_b   1.000
_cell.length_c   1.000
_cell.angle_alpha   90.00
_cell.angle_beta   90.00
_cell.angle_gamma   90.00
#
_symmetry.space_group_name_H-M   'P 1'
#
loop_
_entity.id
_entity.type
_entity.pdbx_description
1 polymer ?
#
loop_
_entity_poly.entity_id
_entity_poly.type
_entity_poly.pdbx_seq_one_letter_code
_entity_poly.pdbx_strand_id
1 'polypeptide(L)'
;MAVPTVYGTLESGYTTSVINVRQLEDYLDIMEPDDYPLLQAVGLNSYSKPITNTMYEWQMDYLVPNTDTINDAGIGLATTVWTMTNPEYFALHDVCLIQSELIRVVNINSAGSTVTFERAFAGTAAATHATGLTVYRLGPARPEGSAPGWAQQVATYQPYNYTQIFDAFAEITGTEEAMENYAPAALLDYRVDKRMREMYMLMEQTLFMGQRFQPGTNTGRATGGLNQFITDVDAIGGAALVFADFEDALQNVFGRAGNRTPSTIWCNAWVSRKISSFGAGSIRTGRTETTFGNIIDVLQTNFGTLSVNLDHLVLASSLYLLNMDEIMIGPLQGRAWAGYPLTIATTGVDEMSERLIGEYGIVVKGEDGTNDGLHVRFTNISLTT
;
A
#
# COMPACT_ATOMS: atom_id res chain seq x y z
N MET A 1 -11.11 39.24 -70.66
CA MET A 1 -9.84 39.28 -69.90
C MET A 1 -10.10 40.01 -68.61
N ALA A 2 -9.96 39.34 -67.46
CA ALA A 2 -10.05 40.01 -66.16
C ALA A 2 -8.84 40.93 -66.01
N VAL A 3 -9.08 42.20 -65.73
CA VAL A 3 -8.01 43.19 -65.49
C VAL A 3 -7.34 42.82 -64.15
N PRO A 4 -6.01 42.60 -64.12
CA PRO A 4 -5.33 42.30 -62.86
C PRO A 4 -5.28 43.58 -62.01
N THR A 5 -5.71 43.45 -60.75
CA THR A 5 -5.64 44.52 -59.75
C THR A 5 -4.17 44.70 -59.35
N VAL A 6 -3.61 45.89 -59.61
CA VAL A 6 -2.24 46.25 -59.19
C VAL A 6 -2.33 47.04 -57.90
N TYR A 7 -1.71 46.55 -56.82
CA TYR A 7 -1.63 47.24 -55.53
C TYR A 7 -0.40 48.17 -55.53
N GLY A 8 -0.63 49.47 -55.34
CA GLY A 8 0.36 50.54 -55.48
C GLY A 8 0.80 51.22 -54.18
N THR A 9 0.73 50.53 -53.04
CA THR A 9 1.14 51.05 -51.72
C THR A 9 1.83 49.97 -50.89
N LEU A 10 2.60 50.39 -49.87
CA LEU A 10 3.18 49.49 -48.86
C LEU A 10 2.12 48.52 -48.34
N GLU A 11 2.35 47.23 -48.56
CA GLU A 11 1.43 46.13 -48.29
C GLU A 11 1.34 45.90 -46.77
N SER A 12 0.55 46.72 -46.09
CA SER A 12 0.21 46.56 -44.68
C SER A 12 -0.91 45.53 -44.54
N GLY A 13 -0.55 44.26 -44.51
CA GLY A 13 -1.45 43.18 -44.10
C GLY A 13 -1.53 42.07 -45.13
N TYR A 14 -1.29 40.84 -44.66
CA TYR A 14 -1.41 39.59 -45.41
C TYR A 14 -2.75 39.55 -46.15
N THR A 15 -2.73 39.73 -47.46
CA THR A 15 -3.91 39.59 -48.30
C THR A 15 -4.32 38.12 -48.29
N THR A 16 -5.53 37.84 -47.80
CA THR A 16 -6.16 36.50 -47.70
C THR A 16 -6.42 35.82 -49.04
N SER A 17 -5.88 36.35 -50.14
CA SER A 17 -5.92 35.78 -51.49
C SER A 17 -4.86 34.70 -51.71
N VAL A 18 -3.83 34.64 -50.88
CA VAL A 18 -2.83 33.55 -50.87
C VAL A 18 -3.15 32.67 -49.67
N ILE A 19 -3.31 31.38 -49.90
CA ILE A 19 -3.46 30.42 -48.79
C ILE A 19 -2.10 30.37 -48.09
N ASN A 20 -2.00 31.02 -46.94
CA ASN A 20 -0.83 30.93 -46.08
C ASN A 20 -0.74 29.52 -45.50
N VAL A 21 0.47 28.95 -45.49
CA VAL A 21 0.73 27.68 -44.81
C VAL A 21 0.40 27.84 -43.33
N ARG A 22 -0.45 26.95 -42.79
CA ARG A 22 -0.77 26.96 -41.36
C ARG A 22 0.44 26.45 -40.59
N GLN A 23 0.88 27.21 -39.60
CA GLN A 23 1.86 26.74 -38.63
C GLN A 23 1.14 25.78 -37.67
N LEU A 24 1.53 24.52 -37.70
CA LEU A 24 1.14 23.50 -36.74
C LEU A 24 2.38 23.10 -35.94
N GLU A 25 2.19 22.79 -34.68
CA GLU A 25 3.25 22.24 -33.83
C GLU A 25 3.47 20.77 -34.22
N ASP A 26 4.73 20.35 -34.22
CA ASP A 26 5.18 19.03 -34.72
C ASP A 26 4.91 17.89 -33.73
N TYR A 27 4.52 18.21 -32.48
CA TYR A 27 4.27 17.21 -31.44
C TYR A 27 2.85 17.32 -30.88
N LEU A 28 2.25 16.17 -30.59
CA LEU A 28 0.99 16.07 -29.87
C LEU A 28 1.28 15.99 -28.37
N ASP A 29 0.96 17.05 -27.64
CA ASP A 29 1.11 17.07 -26.19
C ASP A 29 0.01 16.24 -25.51
N ILE A 30 0.38 15.51 -24.44
CA ILE A 30 -0.58 14.73 -23.65
C ILE A 30 -0.98 15.59 -22.45
N MET A 31 -2.25 16.00 -22.45
CA MET A 31 -2.77 16.95 -21.46
C MET A 31 -3.32 16.24 -20.21
N GLU A 32 -3.53 14.93 -20.28
CA GLU A 32 -3.94 14.11 -19.15
C GLU A 32 -2.75 13.77 -18.24
N PRO A 33 -2.93 13.66 -16.91
CA PRO A 33 -1.85 13.18 -16.04
C PRO A 33 -1.51 11.73 -16.38
N ASP A 34 -0.24 11.46 -16.67
CA ASP A 34 0.28 10.14 -17.06
C ASP A 34 1.33 9.59 -16.08
N ASP A 35 1.52 10.27 -14.94
CA ASP A 35 2.47 9.90 -13.90
C ASP A 35 2.05 8.67 -13.09
N TYR A 36 3.02 7.86 -12.65
CA TYR A 36 2.79 6.70 -11.79
C TYR A 36 3.78 6.58 -10.60
N PRO A 37 3.66 7.45 -9.58
CA PRO A 37 4.72 7.69 -8.61
C PRO A 37 4.97 6.53 -7.62
N LEU A 38 3.93 5.86 -7.12
CA LEU A 38 4.06 4.70 -6.23
C LEU A 38 4.70 3.52 -6.98
N LEU A 39 4.25 3.25 -8.20
CA LEU A 39 4.81 2.19 -9.02
C LEU A 39 6.29 2.45 -9.35
N GLN A 40 6.67 3.71 -9.61
CA GLN A 40 8.06 4.09 -9.81
C GLN A 40 8.89 3.87 -8.54
N ALA A 41 8.35 4.17 -7.36
CA ALA A 41 9.03 4.00 -6.09
C ALA A 41 9.21 2.53 -5.69
N VAL A 42 8.22 1.66 -5.97
CA VAL A 42 8.29 0.21 -5.70
C VAL A 42 9.18 -0.51 -6.72
N GLY A 43 9.10 -0.10 -8.00
CA GLY A 43 9.80 -0.73 -9.12
C GLY A 43 9.16 -2.04 -9.59
N LEU A 44 9.12 -2.26 -10.91
CA LEU A 44 8.43 -3.40 -11.54
C LEU A 44 9.04 -4.79 -11.28
N ASN A 45 10.32 -4.84 -10.88
CA ASN A 45 11.08 -6.08 -10.67
C ASN A 45 11.74 -6.10 -9.28
N SER A 46 11.07 -5.53 -8.27
CA SER A 46 11.61 -5.47 -6.90
C SER A 46 11.54 -6.80 -6.17
N TYR A 47 10.69 -7.74 -6.60
CA TYR A 47 10.64 -9.06 -5.99
C TYR A 47 11.86 -9.90 -6.36
N SER A 48 12.68 -10.25 -5.37
CA SER A 48 13.98 -10.89 -5.56
C SER A 48 13.93 -12.33 -6.07
N LYS A 49 12.78 -13.00 -5.96
CA LYS A 49 12.57 -14.38 -6.41
C LYS A 49 11.69 -14.40 -7.66
N PRO A 50 11.99 -15.22 -8.67
CA PRO A 50 11.10 -15.35 -9.82
C PRO A 50 9.76 -15.96 -9.39
N ILE A 51 8.66 -15.36 -9.81
CA ILE A 51 7.32 -15.96 -9.66
C ILE A 51 7.21 -17.04 -10.73
N THR A 52 6.97 -18.30 -10.34
CA THR A 52 6.95 -19.44 -11.27
C THR A 52 5.54 -19.98 -11.53
N ASN A 53 4.57 -19.59 -10.70
CA ASN A 53 3.21 -20.11 -10.74
C ASN A 53 2.19 -18.96 -10.69
N THR A 54 0.99 -19.25 -11.19
CA THR A 54 -0.10 -18.28 -11.30
C THR A 54 -0.68 -17.88 -9.95
N MET A 55 -0.67 -18.81 -9.00
CA MET A 55 -0.84 -18.58 -7.57
C MET A 55 0.52 -18.69 -6.90
N TYR A 56 0.87 -17.69 -6.12
CA TYR A 56 2.10 -17.68 -5.34
C TYR A 56 1.80 -17.22 -3.92
N GLU A 57 2.61 -17.70 -3.01
CA GLU A 57 2.48 -17.46 -1.58
C GLU A 57 3.84 -17.12 -1.00
N TRP A 58 3.83 -16.35 0.08
CA TRP A 58 4.99 -16.13 0.92
C TRP A 58 4.67 -16.66 2.32
N GLN A 59 5.70 -17.03 3.06
CA GLN A 59 5.53 -17.54 4.42
C GLN A 59 5.95 -16.47 5.39
N MET A 60 5.12 -16.29 6.43
CA MET A 60 5.36 -15.38 7.53
C MET A 60 5.27 -16.17 8.83
N ASP A 61 6.19 -15.89 9.74
CA ASP A 61 6.21 -16.50 11.06
C ASP A 61 6.27 -15.40 12.11
N TYR A 62 5.61 -15.64 13.23
CA TYR A 62 5.53 -14.71 14.34
C TYR A 62 6.18 -15.32 15.57
N LEU A 63 6.74 -14.47 16.41
CA LEU A 63 7.22 -14.91 17.71
C LEU A 63 6.02 -15.13 18.64
N VAL A 64 6.15 -16.04 19.61
CA VAL A 64 5.13 -16.22 20.65
C VAL A 64 4.92 -14.87 21.36
N PRO A 65 3.67 -14.36 21.43
CA PRO A 65 3.39 -13.09 22.10
C PRO A 65 3.82 -13.10 23.57
N ASN A 66 4.26 -11.94 24.05
CA ASN A 66 4.66 -11.73 25.44
C ASN A 66 3.55 -11.13 26.30
N THR A 67 2.37 -10.89 25.74
CA THR A 67 1.21 -10.35 26.46
C THR A 67 -0.03 -11.15 26.15
N ASP A 68 -0.91 -11.28 27.14
CA ASP A 68 -2.27 -11.80 26.96
C ASP A 68 -3.25 -11.00 27.83
N THR A 69 -4.56 -11.26 27.70
CA THR A 69 -5.61 -10.57 28.45
C THR A 69 -6.42 -11.53 29.31
N ILE A 70 -6.87 -11.05 30.47
CA ILE A 70 -7.78 -11.80 31.35
C ILE A 70 -9.17 -11.85 30.72
N ASN A 71 -9.73 -13.06 30.55
CA ASN A 71 -11.10 -13.29 30.09
C ASN A 71 -12.01 -13.88 31.18
N ASP A 72 -11.59 -13.77 32.44
CA ASP A 72 -12.37 -14.20 33.59
C ASP A 72 -13.30 -13.09 34.08
N ALA A 73 -14.40 -13.41 34.77
CA ALA A 73 -15.38 -12.43 35.29
C ALA A 73 -14.85 -11.59 36.47
N GLY A 74 -13.56 -11.73 36.80
CA GLY A 74 -12.86 -11.06 37.88
C GLY A 74 -12.10 -12.06 38.76
N ILE A 75 -10.87 -11.70 39.13
CA ILE A 75 -9.98 -12.56 39.93
C ILE A 75 -9.98 -12.06 41.38
N GLY A 76 -10.42 -12.93 42.30
CA GLY A 76 -10.32 -12.71 43.74
C GLY A 76 -8.91 -12.94 44.29
N LEU A 77 -8.66 -12.52 45.53
CA LEU A 77 -7.35 -12.62 46.20
C LEU A 77 -6.81 -14.07 46.31
N ALA A 78 -7.70 -15.06 46.42
CA ALA A 78 -7.35 -16.47 46.56
C ALA A 78 -7.55 -17.29 45.27
N THR A 79 -8.06 -16.68 44.19
CA THR A 79 -8.32 -17.39 42.94
C THR A 79 -7.01 -17.69 42.23
N THR A 80 -6.71 -18.97 42.01
CA THR A 80 -5.48 -19.45 41.37
C THR A 80 -5.68 -19.95 39.95
N VAL A 81 -6.90 -20.30 39.55
CA VAL A 81 -7.24 -20.74 38.19
C VAL A 81 -7.92 -19.58 37.49
N TRP A 82 -7.32 -19.11 36.40
CA TRP A 82 -7.78 -17.94 35.67
C TRP A 82 -8.11 -18.33 34.23
N THR A 83 -9.16 -17.74 33.71
CA THR A 83 -9.53 -17.87 32.29
C THR A 83 -8.79 -16.81 31.47
N MET A 84 -7.91 -17.26 30.58
CA MET A 84 -7.11 -16.40 29.70
C MET A 84 -7.72 -16.40 28.29
N THR A 85 -7.46 -15.35 27.51
CA THR A 85 -7.88 -15.33 26.11
C THR A 85 -7.09 -16.34 25.27
N ASN A 86 -5.77 -16.44 25.47
CA ASN A 86 -4.89 -17.34 24.72
C ASN A 86 -3.93 -18.09 25.67
N PRO A 87 -4.40 -19.15 26.36
CA PRO A 87 -3.58 -19.90 27.33
C PRO A 87 -2.30 -20.51 26.73
N GLU A 88 -2.24 -20.74 25.42
CA GLU A 88 -1.11 -21.33 24.69
C GLU A 88 0.14 -20.45 24.62
N TYR A 89 0.02 -19.13 24.89
CA TYR A 89 1.17 -18.23 24.91
C TYR A 89 2.09 -18.51 26.12
N PHE A 90 1.53 -19.06 27.19
CA PHE A 90 2.26 -19.37 28.41
C PHE A 90 2.97 -20.72 28.32
N ALA A 91 4.11 -20.81 29.00
CA ALA A 91 4.81 -22.07 29.27
C ALA A 91 4.86 -22.34 30.77
N LEU A 92 5.09 -23.61 31.13
CA LEU A 92 5.24 -24.01 32.53
C LEU A 92 6.40 -23.25 33.19
N HIS A 93 6.15 -22.74 34.40
CA HIS A 93 7.06 -21.91 35.20
C HIS A 93 7.36 -20.51 34.65
N ASP A 94 6.59 -20.02 33.69
CA ASP A 94 6.69 -18.61 33.30
C ASP A 94 6.25 -17.69 34.43
N VAL A 95 7.03 -16.64 34.66
CA VAL A 95 6.68 -15.54 35.55
C VAL A 95 5.98 -14.47 34.73
N CYS A 96 4.85 -14.02 35.22
CA CYS A 96 4.05 -12.97 34.61
C CYS A 96 3.85 -11.81 35.58
N LEU A 97 3.77 -10.60 35.07
CA LEU A 97 3.45 -9.39 35.81
C LEU A 97 2.05 -8.95 35.40
N ILE A 98 1.23 -8.69 36.40
CA ILE A 98 -0.06 -8.03 36.23
C ILE A 98 -0.14 -6.88 37.22
N GLN A 99 -0.26 -5.65 36.71
CA GLN A 99 -0.21 -4.44 37.52
C GLN A 99 1.05 -4.39 38.41
N SER A 100 0.91 -4.71 39.69
CA SER A 100 2.02 -4.77 40.67
C SER A 100 2.22 -6.17 41.28
N GLU A 101 1.49 -7.19 40.82
CA GLU A 101 1.62 -8.57 41.28
C GLU A 101 2.44 -9.40 40.28
N LEU A 102 3.43 -10.14 40.81
CA LEU A 102 4.11 -11.19 40.06
C LEU A 102 3.45 -12.53 40.35
N ILE A 103 3.14 -13.27 39.30
CA ILE A 103 2.51 -14.59 39.35
C ILE A 103 3.35 -15.59 38.58
N ARG A 104 3.31 -16.86 38.96
CA ARG A 104 4.05 -17.93 38.27
C ARG A 104 3.11 -19.01 37.75
N VAL A 105 3.31 -19.43 36.51
CA VAL A 105 2.50 -20.49 35.88
C VAL A 105 2.85 -21.85 36.47
N VAL A 106 1.85 -22.54 37.03
CA VAL A 106 1.98 -23.87 37.66
C VAL A 106 1.38 -24.96 36.78
N ASN A 107 0.29 -24.66 36.07
CA ASN A 107 -0.35 -25.60 35.16
C ASN A 107 -1.08 -24.85 34.05
N ILE A 108 -1.16 -25.44 32.86
CA ILE A 108 -1.86 -24.87 31.71
C ILE A 108 -2.84 -25.92 31.20
N ASN A 109 -4.10 -25.52 31.05
CA ASN A 109 -5.13 -26.33 30.40
C ASN A 109 -5.70 -25.55 29.21
N SER A 110 -5.04 -25.72 28.04
CA SER A 110 -5.42 -25.03 26.81
C SER A 110 -6.82 -25.42 26.33
N ALA A 111 -7.24 -26.68 26.50
CA ALA A 111 -8.58 -27.13 26.09
C ALA A 111 -9.71 -26.49 26.92
N GLY A 112 -9.42 -26.12 28.17
CA GLY A 112 -10.36 -25.42 29.05
C GLY A 112 -10.22 -23.89 29.04
N SER A 113 -9.28 -23.33 28.28
CA SER A 113 -8.92 -21.90 28.32
C SER A 113 -8.48 -21.38 29.71
N THR A 114 -7.94 -22.27 30.55
CA THR A 114 -7.57 -21.93 31.94
C THR A 114 -6.09 -22.12 32.20
N VAL A 115 -5.49 -21.18 32.94
CA VAL A 115 -4.12 -21.26 33.44
C VAL A 115 -4.15 -21.21 34.97
N THR A 116 -3.40 -22.09 35.62
CA THR A 116 -3.23 -22.09 37.08
C THR A 116 -1.95 -21.36 37.45
N PHE A 117 -2.09 -20.33 38.28
CA PHE A 117 -1.01 -19.50 38.77
C PHE A 117 -0.76 -19.70 40.27
N GLU A 118 0.51 -19.66 40.64
CA GLU A 118 0.97 -19.34 41.98
C GLU A 118 0.94 -17.82 42.15
N ARG A 119 0.15 -17.35 43.12
CA ARG A 119 -0.09 -15.95 43.44
C ARG A 119 1.03 -15.38 44.31
N ALA A 120 1.16 -14.05 44.36
CA ALA A 120 2.09 -13.38 45.27
C ALA A 120 3.55 -13.87 45.15
N PHE A 121 3.98 -14.19 43.92
CA PHE A 121 5.31 -14.74 43.66
C PHE A 121 6.39 -13.68 43.94
N ALA A 122 7.58 -14.15 44.33
CA ALA A 122 8.74 -13.31 44.66
C ALA A 122 8.50 -12.24 45.76
N GLY A 123 7.54 -12.48 46.66
CA GLY A 123 7.23 -11.58 47.79
C GLY A 123 6.31 -10.41 47.43
N THR A 124 5.68 -10.43 46.25
CA THR A 124 4.60 -9.49 45.89
C THR A 124 3.32 -9.79 46.65
N ALA A 125 2.38 -8.83 46.73
CA ALA A 125 1.10 -9.02 47.40
C ALA A 125 0.01 -9.42 46.39
N ALA A 126 -0.81 -10.41 46.73
CA ALA A 126 -1.95 -10.79 45.91
C ALA A 126 -2.98 -9.66 45.85
N ALA A 127 -3.46 -9.32 44.66
CA ALA A 127 -4.46 -8.29 44.42
C ALA A 127 -5.72 -8.85 43.74
N THR A 128 -6.80 -8.08 43.72
CA THR A 128 -7.97 -8.38 42.89
C THR A 128 -7.77 -7.79 41.51
N HIS A 129 -8.04 -8.55 40.46
CA HIS A 129 -7.88 -8.11 39.07
C HIS A 129 -9.22 -8.15 38.33
N ALA A 130 -9.51 -7.10 37.57
CA ALA A 130 -10.68 -7.04 36.71
C ALA A 130 -10.44 -7.81 35.40
N THR A 131 -11.53 -8.17 34.71
CA THR A 131 -11.50 -8.65 33.33
C THR A 131 -10.80 -7.66 32.40
N GLY A 132 -10.14 -8.15 31.36
CA GLY A 132 -9.55 -7.34 30.30
C GLY A 132 -8.19 -6.71 30.64
N LEU A 133 -7.66 -6.92 31.85
CA LEU A 133 -6.31 -6.47 32.19
C LEU A 133 -5.26 -7.26 31.42
N THR A 134 -4.23 -6.56 30.96
CA THR A 134 -3.08 -7.15 30.27
C THR A 134 -2.13 -7.82 31.25
N VAL A 135 -1.75 -9.06 30.95
CA VAL A 135 -0.74 -9.85 31.65
C VAL A 135 0.52 -9.84 30.81
N TYR A 136 1.64 -9.39 31.38
CA TYR A 136 2.95 -9.38 30.73
C TYR A 136 3.73 -10.63 31.12
N ARG A 137 4.20 -11.41 30.15
CA ARG A 137 5.07 -12.57 30.33
C ARG A 137 6.53 -12.10 30.39
N LEU A 138 7.20 -12.31 31.51
CA LEU A 138 8.60 -11.91 31.73
C LEU A 138 9.56 -13.00 31.25
N GLY A 139 9.17 -14.26 31.40
CA GLY A 139 9.94 -15.42 30.97
C GLY A 139 9.95 -16.57 31.98
N PRO A 140 10.63 -17.67 31.65
CA PRO A 140 10.63 -18.89 32.45
C PRO A 140 11.54 -18.81 33.68
N ALA A 141 11.00 -19.11 34.86
CA ALA A 141 11.75 -19.29 36.11
C ALA A 141 11.72 -20.77 36.54
N ARG A 142 12.49 -21.60 35.83
CA ARG A 142 12.51 -23.06 36.04
C ARG A 142 13.37 -23.46 37.24
N PRO A 143 12.95 -24.49 37.99
CA PRO A 143 13.77 -25.05 39.06
C PRO A 143 14.99 -25.79 38.50
N GLU A 144 16.10 -25.77 39.25
CA GLU A 144 17.32 -26.48 38.87
C GLU A 144 17.05 -28.00 38.74
N GLY A 145 17.53 -28.59 37.65
CA GLY A 145 17.31 -30.01 37.35
C GLY A 145 15.92 -30.37 36.80
N SER A 146 15.06 -29.38 36.48
CA SER A 146 13.76 -29.64 35.87
C SER A 146 13.86 -30.29 34.49
N ALA A 147 12.90 -31.15 34.16
CA ALA A 147 12.76 -31.69 32.81
C ALA A 147 12.54 -30.56 31.78
N PRO A 148 12.98 -30.75 30.52
CA PRO A 148 12.66 -29.80 29.46
C PRO A 148 11.14 -29.74 29.29
N GLY A 149 10.58 -28.53 29.34
CA GLY A 149 9.17 -28.29 29.00
C GLY A 149 8.89 -28.52 27.51
N TRP A 150 7.61 -28.41 27.14
CA TRP A 150 7.17 -28.60 25.75
C TRP A 150 7.75 -27.54 24.81
N ALA A 151 7.99 -27.97 23.56
CA ALA A 151 8.33 -27.05 22.50
C ALA A 151 7.11 -26.18 22.16
N GLN A 152 7.25 -24.86 22.28
CA GLN A 152 6.28 -23.91 21.74
C GLN A 152 6.59 -23.69 20.26
N GLN A 153 5.58 -23.82 19.42
CA GLN A 153 5.65 -23.52 17.99
C GLN A 153 4.49 -22.60 17.66
N VAL A 154 4.76 -21.56 16.88
CA VAL A 154 3.73 -20.70 16.30
C VAL A 154 3.41 -21.23 14.90
N ALA A 155 2.14 -21.18 14.51
CA ALA A 155 1.74 -21.59 13.19
C ALA A 155 2.24 -20.55 12.15
N THR A 156 2.93 -21.03 11.13
CA THR A 156 3.33 -20.18 10.00
C THR A 156 2.09 -19.75 9.22
N TYR A 157 1.97 -18.45 8.97
CA TYR A 157 0.93 -17.89 8.12
C TYR A 157 1.41 -17.82 6.67
N GLN A 158 0.49 -18.02 5.71
CA GLN A 158 0.81 -18.11 4.28
C GLN A 158 -0.10 -17.17 3.49
N PRO A 159 0.20 -15.87 3.41
CA PRO A 159 -0.53 -14.98 2.52
C PRO A 159 -0.24 -15.36 1.06
N TYR A 160 -1.26 -15.21 0.22
CA TYR A 160 -1.18 -15.60 -1.18
C TYR A 160 -1.82 -14.54 -2.08
N ASN A 161 -1.37 -14.53 -3.33
CA ASN A 161 -1.92 -13.70 -4.38
C ASN A 161 -1.91 -14.42 -5.73
N TYR A 162 -2.58 -13.82 -6.72
CA TYR A 162 -2.60 -14.27 -8.10
C TYR A 162 -1.86 -13.28 -9.00
N THR A 163 -1.31 -13.81 -10.07
CA THR A 163 -0.78 -13.02 -11.18
C THR A 163 -1.93 -12.55 -12.09
N GLN A 164 -1.79 -11.34 -12.64
CA GLN A 164 -2.74 -10.73 -13.56
C GLN A 164 -2.04 -10.39 -14.87
N ILE A 165 -2.73 -10.66 -15.97
CA ILE A 165 -2.27 -10.28 -17.32
C ILE A 165 -2.74 -8.86 -17.60
N PHE A 166 -1.79 -8.00 -17.91
CA PHE A 166 -1.99 -6.65 -18.41
C PHE A 166 -1.76 -6.68 -19.92
N ASP A 167 -2.75 -6.22 -20.69
CA ASP A 167 -2.78 -6.36 -22.14
C ASP A 167 -3.23 -5.05 -22.78
N ALA A 168 -2.35 -4.47 -23.60
CA ALA A 168 -2.57 -3.24 -24.33
C ALA A 168 -2.44 -3.50 -25.83
N PHE A 169 -3.28 -2.85 -26.62
CA PHE A 169 -3.32 -3.02 -28.06
C PHE A 169 -3.30 -1.67 -28.77
N ALA A 170 -2.43 -1.55 -29.76
CA ALA A 170 -2.33 -0.40 -30.64
C ALA A 170 -2.41 -0.87 -32.11
N GLU A 171 -3.22 -0.18 -32.92
CA GLU A 171 -3.44 -0.50 -34.33
C GLU A 171 -3.42 0.77 -35.19
N ILE A 172 -3.04 0.58 -36.45
CA ILE A 172 -3.07 1.58 -37.53
C ILE A 172 -3.49 0.88 -38.83
N THR A 173 -4.33 1.55 -39.62
CA THR A 173 -4.70 1.06 -40.95
C THR A 173 -3.63 1.41 -41.99
N GLY A 174 -3.46 0.59 -43.03
CA GLY A 174 -2.45 0.84 -44.07
C GLY A 174 -2.67 2.16 -44.83
N THR A 175 -3.93 2.62 -44.93
CA THR A 175 -4.23 3.95 -45.47
C THR A 175 -3.76 5.07 -44.53
N GLU A 176 -3.93 4.91 -43.22
CA GLU A 176 -3.52 5.91 -42.22
C GLU A 176 -2.00 6.02 -42.09
N GLU A 177 -1.27 4.91 -42.27
CA GLU A 177 0.19 4.91 -42.35
C GLU A 177 0.69 5.60 -43.63
N ALA A 178 -0.01 5.44 -44.76
CA ALA A 178 0.37 6.05 -46.03
C ALA A 178 0.02 7.55 -46.14
N MET A 179 -0.84 8.07 -45.24
CA MET A 179 -1.17 9.49 -45.20
C MET A 179 -0.04 10.30 -44.56
N GLU A 180 0.34 11.41 -45.20
CA GLU A 180 1.15 12.45 -44.55
C GLU A 180 0.29 13.15 -43.49
N ASN A 181 0.34 12.63 -42.27
CA ASN A 181 -0.27 13.27 -41.11
C ASN A 181 0.66 14.39 -40.61
N TYR A 182 0.09 15.48 -40.11
CA TYR A 182 0.85 16.54 -39.40
C TYR A 182 1.38 16.08 -38.02
N ALA A 183 1.25 14.79 -37.73
CA ALA A 183 1.48 14.16 -36.43
C ALA A 183 2.80 13.34 -36.50
N PRO A 184 3.30 12.77 -35.39
CA PRO A 184 4.68 12.30 -35.30
C PRO A 184 5.04 11.26 -36.38
N ALA A 185 6.28 11.31 -36.84
CA ALA A 185 6.80 10.54 -37.98
C ALA A 185 6.61 9.01 -37.90
N ALA A 186 6.36 8.47 -36.70
CA ALA A 186 6.01 7.07 -36.45
C ALA A 186 4.73 6.99 -35.60
N LEU A 187 3.58 6.97 -36.27
CA LEU A 187 2.27 7.05 -35.62
C LEU A 187 1.98 5.77 -34.80
N LEU A 188 2.54 4.62 -35.20
CA LEU A 188 2.38 3.34 -34.50
C LEU A 188 3.11 3.38 -33.15
N ASP A 189 4.38 3.75 -33.17
CA ASP A 189 5.22 3.88 -31.97
C ASP A 189 4.62 4.88 -30.98
N TYR A 190 4.06 5.99 -31.47
CA TYR A 190 3.35 6.96 -30.63
C TYR A 190 2.12 6.34 -29.94
N ARG A 191 1.31 5.56 -30.66
CA ARG A 191 0.16 4.85 -30.07
C ARG A 191 0.61 3.81 -29.06
N VAL A 192 1.68 3.07 -29.34
CA VAL A 192 2.25 2.06 -28.43
C VAL A 192 2.74 2.71 -27.13
N ASP A 193 3.50 3.80 -27.21
CA ASP A 193 3.99 4.52 -26.04
C ASP A 193 2.84 5.12 -25.20
N LYS A 194 1.81 5.67 -25.86
CA LYS A 194 0.61 6.14 -25.16
C LYS A 194 -0.09 5.00 -24.41
N ARG A 195 -0.28 3.84 -25.06
CA ARG A 195 -0.92 2.67 -24.43
C ARG A 195 -0.08 2.09 -23.29
N MET A 196 1.25 2.12 -23.40
CA MET A 196 2.17 1.75 -22.34
C MET A 196 1.95 2.59 -21.08
N ARG A 197 1.90 3.92 -21.23
CA ARG A 197 1.68 4.85 -20.11
C ARG A 197 0.33 4.64 -19.44
N GLU A 198 -0.74 4.53 -20.23
CA GLU A 198 -2.08 4.19 -19.72
C GLU A 198 -2.06 2.87 -18.92
N MET A 199 -1.29 1.88 -19.38
CA MET A 199 -1.18 0.59 -18.72
C MET A 199 -0.42 0.64 -17.39
N TYR A 200 0.65 1.44 -17.30
CA TYR A 200 1.34 1.65 -16.03
C TYR A 200 0.45 2.32 -14.98
N MET A 201 -0.36 3.30 -15.38
CA MET A 201 -1.37 3.91 -14.50
C MET A 201 -2.41 2.89 -14.01
N LEU A 202 -2.92 2.04 -14.92
CA LEU A 202 -3.84 0.97 -14.53
C LEU A 202 -3.18 -0.02 -13.57
N MET A 203 -1.91 -0.34 -13.77
CA MET A 203 -1.17 -1.22 -12.89
C MET A 203 -1.00 -0.61 -11.49
N GLU A 204 -0.72 0.68 -11.38
CA GLU A 204 -0.69 1.38 -10.09
C GLU A 204 -2.07 1.47 -9.43
N GLN A 205 -3.13 1.68 -10.21
CA GLN A 205 -4.49 1.64 -9.68
C GLN A 205 -4.84 0.23 -9.14
N THR A 206 -4.38 -0.83 -9.80
CA THR A 206 -4.48 -2.19 -9.26
C THR A 206 -3.61 -2.41 -8.02
N LEU A 207 -2.46 -1.73 -7.91
CA LEU A 207 -1.64 -1.76 -6.71
C LEU A 207 -2.38 -1.18 -5.49
N PHE A 208 -3.13 -0.09 -5.65
CA PHE A 208 -3.94 0.44 -4.55
C PHE A 208 -5.21 -0.38 -4.28
N MET A 209 -6.02 -0.61 -5.33
CA MET A 209 -7.41 -1.05 -5.19
C MET A 209 -7.69 -2.46 -5.72
N GLY A 210 -6.65 -3.18 -6.17
CA GLY A 210 -6.79 -4.53 -6.71
C GLY A 210 -7.42 -5.49 -5.70
N GLN A 211 -8.26 -6.39 -6.21
CA GLN A 211 -8.89 -7.44 -5.42
C GLN A 211 -8.57 -8.78 -6.05
N ARG A 212 -8.05 -9.71 -5.23
CA ARG A 212 -7.72 -11.06 -5.64
C ARG A 212 -8.98 -11.75 -6.11
N PHE A 213 -8.90 -12.29 -7.32
CA PHE A 213 -9.98 -13.08 -7.85
C PHE A 213 -9.41 -14.16 -8.76
N GLN A 214 -9.69 -15.41 -8.40
CA GLN A 214 -9.47 -16.56 -9.26
C GLN A 214 -10.85 -17.04 -9.72
N PRO A 215 -11.25 -16.75 -10.96
CA PRO A 215 -12.44 -17.38 -11.51
C PRO A 215 -12.20 -18.85 -11.84
N GLY A 216 -13.29 -19.56 -12.14
CA GLY A 216 -13.26 -20.87 -12.78
C GLY A 216 -12.82 -20.79 -14.24
N THR A 217 -13.68 -21.21 -15.17
CA THR A 217 -13.33 -21.30 -16.60
C THR A 217 -13.46 -19.96 -17.32
N ASN A 218 -12.47 -19.62 -18.16
CA ASN A 218 -12.49 -18.52 -19.16
C ASN A 218 -12.73 -17.08 -18.66
N THR A 219 -12.48 -16.80 -17.38
CA THR A 219 -12.49 -15.40 -16.89
C THR A 219 -11.07 -15.02 -16.45
N GLY A 220 -10.68 -13.77 -16.63
CA GLY A 220 -9.35 -13.28 -16.26
C GLY A 220 -9.12 -13.28 -14.75
N ARG A 221 -7.88 -13.53 -14.32
CA ARG A 221 -7.47 -13.43 -12.92
C ARG A 221 -7.22 -11.97 -12.57
N ALA A 222 -7.55 -11.59 -11.33
CA ALA A 222 -7.22 -10.28 -10.79
C ALA A 222 -6.24 -10.43 -9.62
N THR A 223 -5.23 -9.57 -9.59
CA THR A 223 -4.27 -9.50 -8.50
C THR A 223 -4.81 -8.65 -7.36
N GLY A 224 -4.50 -9.05 -6.13
CA GLY A 224 -4.76 -8.27 -4.93
C GLY A 224 -3.80 -7.10 -4.79
N GLY A 225 -4.34 -5.92 -4.48
CA GLY A 225 -3.59 -4.72 -4.13
C GLY A 225 -3.54 -4.48 -2.62
N LEU A 226 -3.01 -3.32 -2.24
CA LEU A 226 -2.85 -2.88 -0.85
C LEU A 226 -4.16 -2.95 -0.06
N ASN A 227 -5.29 -2.53 -0.64
CA ASN A 227 -6.60 -2.57 0.04
C ASN A 227 -7.05 -3.95 0.50
N GLN A 228 -6.54 -5.01 -0.12
CA GLN A 228 -6.91 -6.37 0.22
C GLN A 228 -5.99 -6.98 1.27
N PHE A 229 -4.74 -6.52 1.34
CA PHE A 229 -3.78 -7.01 2.33
C PHE A 229 -3.84 -6.19 3.62
N ILE A 230 -3.98 -4.87 3.52
CA ILE A 230 -4.05 -3.97 4.67
C ILE A 230 -5.43 -4.12 5.31
N THR A 231 -5.47 -4.69 6.51
CA THR A 231 -6.68 -4.74 7.35
C THR A 231 -6.72 -3.67 8.43
N ASP A 232 -5.57 -3.08 8.76
CA ASP A 232 -5.50 -1.94 9.68
C ASP A 232 -6.15 -0.72 9.04
N VAL A 233 -7.43 -0.51 9.35
CA VAL A 233 -8.24 0.56 8.80
C VAL A 233 -8.68 1.51 9.90
N ASP A 234 -7.96 2.61 10.00
CA ASP A 234 -8.35 3.74 10.84
C ASP A 234 -9.44 4.55 10.14
N ALA A 235 -10.68 4.27 10.51
CA ALA A 235 -11.84 5.00 10.02
C ALA A 235 -12.01 6.32 10.79
N ILE A 236 -11.65 7.43 10.14
CA ILE A 236 -11.76 8.80 10.68
C ILE A 236 -13.24 9.24 10.79
N GLY A 237 -14.19 8.44 10.29
CA GLY A 237 -15.63 8.64 10.50
C GLY A 237 -16.19 9.93 9.90
N GLY A 238 -15.55 10.51 8.89
CA GLY A 238 -15.94 11.78 8.29
C GLY A 238 -15.42 13.02 9.05
N ALA A 239 -14.53 12.85 10.03
CA ALA A 239 -13.86 13.96 10.69
C ALA A 239 -12.69 14.51 9.86
N ALA A 240 -12.17 15.68 10.27
CA ALA A 240 -10.93 16.20 9.72
C ALA A 240 -9.75 15.42 10.28
N LEU A 241 -8.77 15.11 9.43
CA LEU A 241 -7.53 14.44 9.83
C LEU A 241 -6.73 15.34 10.79
N VAL A 242 -6.25 14.79 11.90
CA VAL A 242 -5.46 15.49 12.92
C VAL A 242 -4.12 14.78 13.10
N PHE A 243 -3.10 15.51 13.59
CA PHE A 243 -1.78 14.93 13.87
C PHE A 243 -1.83 13.76 14.87
N ALA A 244 -2.74 13.81 15.85
CA ALA A 244 -2.91 12.74 16.83
C ALA A 244 -3.29 11.40 16.18
N ASP A 245 -4.08 11.42 15.09
CA ASP A 245 -4.46 10.19 14.38
C ASP A 245 -3.22 9.45 13.83
N PHE A 246 -2.20 10.18 13.39
CA PHE A 246 -0.93 9.60 12.95
C PHE A 246 -0.11 9.04 14.12
N GLU A 247 -0.07 9.74 15.26
CA GLU A 247 0.67 9.26 16.42
C GLU A 247 0.03 8.01 17.03
N ASP A 248 -1.30 7.95 17.11
CA ASP A 248 -2.03 6.79 17.61
C ASP A 248 -1.84 5.58 16.69
N ALA A 249 -1.94 5.77 15.37
CA ALA A 249 -1.68 4.71 14.39
C ALA A 249 -0.24 4.18 14.47
N LEU A 250 0.76 5.07 14.52
CA LEU A 250 2.16 4.66 14.64
C LEU A 250 2.45 4.00 15.99
N GLN A 251 1.81 4.45 17.08
CA GLN A 251 1.93 3.81 18.39
C GLN A 251 1.42 2.38 18.36
N ASN A 252 0.28 2.14 17.71
CA ASN A 252 -0.30 0.80 17.55
C ASN A 252 0.64 -0.11 16.76
N VAL A 253 1.18 0.38 15.64
CA VAL A 253 2.14 -0.39 14.83
C VAL A 253 3.43 -0.63 15.59
N PHE A 254 3.96 0.36 16.30
CA PHE A 254 5.15 0.20 17.13
C PHE A 254 4.95 -0.85 18.23
N GLY A 255 3.77 -0.91 18.84
CA GLY A 255 3.42 -1.94 19.83
C GLY A 255 3.45 -3.37 19.28
N ARG A 256 3.18 -3.55 17.98
CA ARG A 256 3.14 -4.87 17.31
C ARG A 256 4.44 -5.26 16.64
N ALA A 257 5.01 -4.35 15.86
CA ALA A 257 6.13 -4.59 14.97
C ALA A 257 7.46 -3.97 15.46
N GLY A 258 7.42 -3.23 16.58
CA GLY A 258 8.58 -2.53 17.12
C GLY A 258 9.10 -1.49 16.13
N ASN A 259 10.41 -1.53 15.85
CA ASN A 259 11.08 -0.54 15.02
C ASN A 259 10.87 -0.70 13.50
N ARG A 260 9.95 -1.57 13.06
CA ARG A 260 9.62 -1.74 11.63
C ARG A 260 8.50 -0.82 11.15
N THR A 261 8.28 0.30 11.83
CA THR A 261 7.20 1.24 11.54
C THR A 261 7.22 1.77 10.10
N PRO A 262 6.05 2.15 9.53
CA PRO A 262 5.95 2.85 8.26
C PRO A 262 6.87 4.06 8.18
N SER A 263 7.41 4.32 7.00
CA SER A 263 8.34 5.43 6.72
C SER A 263 7.80 6.41 5.67
N THR A 264 6.77 6.02 4.92
CA THR A 264 6.22 6.83 3.82
C THR A 264 4.71 6.97 3.92
N ILE A 265 4.21 8.12 3.49
CA ILE A 265 2.79 8.44 3.39
C ILE A 265 2.45 8.61 1.92
N TRP A 266 1.42 7.93 1.45
CA TRP A 266 0.89 8.09 0.10
C TRP A 266 -0.52 8.64 0.16
N CYS A 267 -0.73 9.79 -0.48
CA CYS A 267 -2.01 10.49 -0.38
C CYS A 267 -2.34 11.33 -1.61
N ASN A 268 -3.63 11.62 -1.77
CA ASN A 268 -4.13 12.56 -2.77
C ASN A 268 -3.82 14.01 -2.36
N ALA A 269 -3.80 14.93 -3.34
CA ALA A 269 -3.70 16.38 -3.15
C ALA A 269 -4.62 16.95 -2.06
N TRP A 270 -5.85 16.45 -1.90
CA TRP A 270 -6.73 16.92 -0.81
C TRP A 270 -6.12 16.69 0.57
N VAL A 271 -5.64 15.48 0.84
CA VAL A 271 -5.07 15.11 2.14
C VAL A 271 -3.70 15.77 2.34
N SER A 272 -2.89 15.90 1.28
CA SER A 272 -1.62 16.64 1.34
C SER A 272 -1.82 18.11 1.76
N ARG A 273 -2.89 18.77 1.29
CA ARG A 273 -3.27 20.11 1.75
C ARG A 273 -3.67 20.13 3.23
N LYS A 274 -4.29 19.06 3.75
CA LYS A 274 -4.63 18.94 5.17
C LYS A 274 -3.39 18.74 6.02
N ILE A 275 -2.48 17.88 5.61
CA ILE A 275 -1.18 17.70 6.27
C ILE A 275 -0.44 19.04 6.34
N SER A 276 -0.37 19.77 5.23
CA SER A 276 0.24 21.10 5.17
C SER A 276 -0.45 22.13 6.07
N SER A 277 -1.68 21.89 6.53
CA SER A 277 -2.40 22.79 7.43
C SER A 277 -2.07 22.59 8.92
N PHE A 278 -1.48 21.44 9.32
CA PHE A 278 -1.20 21.12 10.73
C PHE A 278 -0.27 22.14 11.41
N GLY A 279 0.68 22.70 10.65
CA GLY A 279 1.64 23.69 11.14
C GLY A 279 1.19 25.15 11.01
N ALA A 280 0.07 25.43 10.35
CA ALA A 280 -0.29 26.79 9.93
C ALA A 280 -0.45 27.79 11.09
N GLY A 281 -0.87 27.33 12.28
CA GLY A 281 -1.02 28.17 13.48
C GLY A 281 0.28 28.49 14.21
N SER A 282 1.35 27.73 13.95
CA SER A 282 2.64 27.86 14.65
C SER A 282 3.70 28.64 13.85
N ILE A 283 3.42 28.94 12.58
CA ILE A 283 4.32 29.70 11.72
C ILE A 283 4.21 31.19 12.05
N ARG A 284 5.34 31.80 12.42
CA ARG A 284 5.46 33.26 12.59
C ARG A 284 6.22 33.84 11.39
N THR A 285 5.53 34.56 10.52
CA THR A 285 6.15 35.25 9.39
C THR A 285 6.57 36.68 9.76
N GLY A 286 7.65 37.17 9.15
CA GLY A 286 8.12 38.55 9.32
C GLY A 286 7.38 39.53 8.39
N ARG A 287 7.30 40.81 8.75
CA ARG A 287 6.51 41.86 8.04
C ARG A 287 7.03 42.26 6.64
N THR A 288 8.00 41.54 6.07
CA THR A 288 8.72 41.92 4.85
C THR A 288 8.65 40.87 3.75
N GLU A 289 8.04 39.70 4.00
CA GLU A 289 8.00 38.63 3.01
C GLU A 289 6.90 38.87 1.96
N THR A 290 7.28 38.82 0.68
CA THR A 290 6.39 38.91 -0.49
C THR A 290 5.88 37.54 -0.95
N THR A 291 6.30 36.45 -0.30
CA THR A 291 5.97 35.07 -0.62
C THR A 291 5.38 34.40 0.62
N PHE A 292 4.21 33.74 0.49
CA PHE A 292 3.51 33.07 1.59
C PHE A 292 3.08 31.67 1.15
N GLY A 293 3.38 30.65 1.95
CA GLY A 293 3.00 29.26 1.71
C GLY A 293 3.49 28.36 2.83
N ASN A 294 2.82 27.22 3.01
CA ASN A 294 3.27 26.15 3.91
C ASN A 294 3.20 24.82 3.15
N ILE A 295 4.30 24.08 3.15
CA ILE A 295 4.42 22.75 2.56
C ILE A 295 5.17 21.90 3.58
N ILE A 296 4.68 20.68 3.81
CA ILE A 296 5.29 19.72 4.73
C ILE A 296 5.64 18.47 3.92
N ASP A 297 6.93 18.32 3.61
CA ASP A 297 7.45 17.15 2.86
C ASP A 297 7.77 15.97 3.78
N VAL A 298 8.12 16.25 5.04
CA VAL A 298 8.44 15.23 6.04
C VAL A 298 7.74 15.56 7.36
N LEU A 299 6.92 14.64 7.84
CA LEU A 299 6.35 14.68 9.18
C LEU A 299 7.29 13.99 10.15
N GLN A 300 7.73 14.71 11.19
CA GLN A 300 8.48 14.12 12.29
C GLN A 300 7.50 13.77 13.41
N THR A 301 7.44 12.49 13.77
CA THR A 301 6.62 11.96 14.86
C THR A 301 7.53 11.38 15.94
N ASN A 302 6.98 11.13 17.13
CA ASN A 302 7.72 10.47 18.21
C ASN A 302 8.18 9.05 17.85
N PHE A 303 7.58 8.44 16.82
CA PHE A 303 7.87 7.08 16.35
C PHE A 303 8.75 7.02 15.10
N GLY A 304 9.15 8.18 14.55
CA GLY A 304 10.02 8.26 13.38
C GLY A 304 9.62 9.37 12.40
N THR A 305 10.32 9.41 11.27
CA THR A 305 10.07 10.37 10.19
C THR A 305 9.24 9.73 9.09
N LEU A 306 8.20 10.42 8.65
CA LEU A 306 7.31 10.01 7.57
C LEU A 306 7.46 10.97 6.38
N SER A 307 7.86 10.48 5.20
CA SER A 307 7.89 11.30 3.98
C SER A 307 6.50 11.37 3.34
N VAL A 308 6.06 12.56 2.94
CA VAL A 308 4.75 12.76 2.30
C VAL A 308 4.92 12.70 0.78
N ASN A 309 4.34 11.66 0.17
CA ASN A 309 4.35 11.44 -1.26
C ASN A 309 2.94 11.67 -1.82
N LEU A 310 2.87 12.38 -2.93
CA LEU A 310 1.62 12.74 -3.59
C LEU A 310 1.35 11.82 -4.77
N ASP A 311 0.14 11.27 -4.80
CA ASP A 311 -0.33 10.41 -5.89
C ASP A 311 -1.78 10.77 -6.23
N HIS A 312 -2.03 10.99 -7.52
CA HIS A 312 -3.35 11.40 -8.02
C HIS A 312 -4.33 10.22 -8.16
N LEU A 313 -3.84 8.98 -8.19
CA LEU A 313 -4.66 7.77 -8.30
C LEU A 313 -5.25 7.32 -6.95
N VAL A 314 -4.73 7.84 -5.84
CA VAL A 314 -5.27 7.59 -4.50
C VAL A 314 -6.63 8.27 -4.34
N LEU A 315 -7.59 7.58 -3.73
CA LEU A 315 -8.90 8.16 -3.45
C LEU A 315 -8.79 9.31 -2.44
N ALA A 316 -9.46 10.43 -2.72
CA ALA A 316 -9.35 11.66 -1.93
C ALA A 316 -9.70 11.52 -0.44
N SER A 317 -10.52 10.52 -0.08
CA SER A 317 -10.93 10.23 1.30
C SER A 317 -10.06 9.17 2.00
N SER A 318 -8.93 8.80 1.40
CA SER A 318 -8.01 7.78 1.92
C SER A 318 -6.56 8.22 1.90
N LEU A 319 -5.78 7.63 2.80
CA LEU A 319 -4.34 7.82 2.90
C LEU A 319 -3.71 6.49 3.34
N TYR A 320 -2.49 6.23 2.89
CA TYR A 320 -1.75 5.01 3.22
C TYR A 320 -0.45 5.36 3.95
N LEU A 321 -0.20 4.70 5.08
CA LEU A 321 1.10 4.64 5.73
C LEU A 321 1.78 3.35 5.32
N LEU A 322 2.85 3.48 4.53
CA LEU A 322 3.52 2.33 3.93
C LEU A 322 4.98 2.20 4.36
N ASN A 323 5.38 0.96 4.59
CA ASN A 323 6.78 0.56 4.58
C ASN A 323 7.13 0.03 3.17
N MET A 324 7.93 0.79 2.42
CA MET A 324 8.24 0.51 1.02
C MET A 324 9.12 -0.74 0.83
N ASP A 325 9.90 -1.12 1.85
CA ASP A 325 10.78 -2.30 1.78
C ASP A 325 10.00 -3.62 1.73
N GLU A 326 8.75 -3.60 2.19
CA GLU A 326 7.90 -4.79 2.31
C GLU A 326 6.86 -4.91 1.19
N ILE A 327 6.82 -3.93 0.26
CA ILE A 327 5.96 -3.94 -0.93
C ILE A 327 6.83 -4.25 -2.15
N MET A 328 6.49 -5.29 -2.89
CA MET A 328 7.29 -5.75 -4.03
C MET A 328 6.40 -6.13 -5.21
N ILE A 329 6.90 -5.93 -6.42
CA ILE A 329 6.26 -6.34 -7.67
C ILE A 329 7.22 -7.26 -8.42
N GLY A 330 6.67 -8.31 -9.03
CA GLY A 330 7.44 -9.24 -9.84
C GLY A 330 6.64 -9.76 -11.03
N PRO A 331 7.29 -9.97 -12.19
CA PRO A 331 6.67 -10.64 -13.31
C PRO A 331 6.63 -12.17 -13.09
N LEU A 332 5.67 -12.84 -13.72
CA LEU A 332 5.73 -14.28 -13.91
C LEU A 332 6.95 -14.60 -14.81
N GLN A 333 7.70 -15.65 -14.45
CA GLN A 333 8.94 -16.00 -15.12
C GLN A 333 8.73 -16.18 -16.64
N GLY A 334 9.44 -15.39 -17.44
CA GLY A 334 9.35 -15.40 -18.90
C GLY A 334 8.13 -14.67 -19.48
N ARG A 335 7.37 -13.94 -18.65
CA ARG A 335 6.17 -13.18 -19.02
C ARG A 335 6.23 -11.71 -18.59
N ALA A 336 7.45 -11.17 -18.43
CA ALA A 336 7.63 -9.72 -18.29
C ALA A 336 7.15 -8.99 -19.55
N TRP A 337 7.01 -7.66 -19.48
CA TRP A 337 6.58 -6.84 -20.61
C TRP A 337 7.30 -7.22 -21.91
N ALA A 338 6.51 -7.65 -22.89
CA ALA A 338 6.97 -7.98 -24.23
C ALA A 338 6.00 -7.41 -25.27
N GLY A 339 6.56 -6.69 -26.24
CA GLY A 339 5.85 -6.29 -27.46
C GLY A 339 5.83 -7.45 -28.44
N TYR A 340 4.64 -7.79 -28.93
CA TYR A 340 4.44 -8.75 -30.00
C TYR A 340 3.90 -8.01 -31.22
N PRO A 341 4.70 -7.82 -32.27
CA PRO A 341 4.17 -7.31 -33.53
C PRO A 341 3.16 -8.34 -34.05
N LEU A 342 1.91 -7.91 -34.23
CA LEU A 342 0.84 -8.73 -34.82
C LEU A 342 0.81 -8.61 -36.34
N THR A 343 1.79 -7.92 -36.91
CA THR A 343 2.00 -7.78 -38.34
C THR A 343 2.02 -9.19 -38.98
N ILE A 344 0.96 -9.51 -39.75
CA ILE A 344 0.73 -10.75 -40.52
C ILE A 344 -0.04 -11.89 -39.79
N ALA A 345 -0.89 -11.62 -38.78
CA ALA A 345 -1.72 -12.68 -38.18
C ALA A 345 -3.13 -12.85 -38.77
N THR A 346 -3.73 -11.82 -39.38
CA THR A 346 -5.06 -11.91 -40.00
C THR A 346 -4.93 -11.85 -41.52
N THR A 347 -4.98 -13.00 -42.18
CA THR A 347 -4.89 -13.08 -43.64
C THR A 347 -5.98 -12.21 -44.30
N GLY A 348 -5.57 -11.14 -44.98
CA GLY A 348 -6.46 -10.29 -45.80
C GLY A 348 -6.91 -8.96 -45.19
N VAL A 349 -6.28 -8.48 -44.10
CA VAL A 349 -6.59 -7.18 -43.50
C VAL A 349 -5.45 -6.18 -43.73
N ASP A 350 -5.79 -4.95 -44.12
CA ASP A 350 -4.85 -3.83 -44.39
C ASP A 350 -4.59 -3.02 -43.11
N GLU A 351 -3.91 -3.65 -42.14
CA GLU A 351 -3.61 -3.07 -40.83
C GLU A 351 -2.23 -3.51 -40.29
N MET A 352 -1.57 -2.60 -39.57
CA MET A 352 -0.41 -2.90 -38.72
C MET A 352 -0.83 -2.76 -37.26
N SER A 353 -0.59 -3.80 -36.46
CA SER A 353 -0.94 -3.81 -35.05
C SER A 353 0.19 -4.35 -34.19
N GLU A 354 0.30 -3.81 -32.98
CA GLU A 354 1.21 -4.25 -31.95
C GLU A 354 0.43 -4.51 -30.66
N ARG A 355 0.67 -5.68 -30.07
CA ARG A 355 0.13 -6.04 -28.77
C ARG A 355 1.25 -6.06 -27.75
N LEU A 356 1.04 -5.35 -26.67
CA LEU A 356 1.89 -5.36 -25.52
C LEU A 356 1.23 -6.15 -24.40
N ILE A 357 1.93 -7.18 -23.92
CA ILE A 357 1.43 -8.04 -22.85
C ILE A 357 2.49 -8.27 -21.78
N GLY A 358 2.06 -8.28 -20.53
CA GLY A 358 2.88 -8.60 -19.37
C GLY A 358 2.03 -9.24 -18.29
N GLU A 359 2.59 -10.21 -17.56
CA GLU A 359 1.91 -10.87 -16.44
C GLU A 359 2.66 -10.58 -15.16
N TYR A 360 2.01 -9.85 -14.25
CA TYR A 360 2.61 -9.32 -13.02
C TYR A 360 1.82 -9.73 -11.78
N GLY A 361 2.53 -9.82 -10.66
CA GLY A 361 1.95 -10.04 -9.34
C GLY A 361 2.55 -9.10 -8.30
N ILE A 362 1.75 -8.78 -7.28
CA ILE A 362 2.11 -7.94 -6.14
C ILE A 362 2.33 -8.82 -4.89
N VAL A 363 3.38 -8.52 -4.13
CA VAL A 363 3.69 -9.13 -2.84
C VAL A 363 3.69 -8.03 -1.78
N VAL A 364 2.91 -8.21 -0.72
CA VAL A 364 2.87 -7.31 0.44
C VAL A 364 3.24 -8.12 1.68
N LYS A 365 4.45 -7.95 2.18
CA LYS A 365 4.91 -8.59 3.41
C LYS A 365 4.51 -7.75 4.62
N GLY A 366 4.39 -8.38 5.78
CA GLY A 366 3.94 -7.69 7.00
C GLY A 366 2.42 -7.68 7.17
N GLU A 367 1.69 -8.06 6.12
CA GLU A 367 0.23 -8.10 6.08
C GLU A 367 -0.26 -9.51 5.76
N ASP A 368 -1.38 -9.89 6.38
CA ASP A 368 -2.00 -11.20 6.21
C ASP A 368 -3.43 -11.10 5.64
N GLY A 369 -3.98 -9.89 5.48
CA GLY A 369 -5.34 -9.68 4.99
C GLY A 369 -6.44 -10.03 6.00
N THR A 370 -6.10 -10.29 7.27
CA THR A 370 -7.05 -10.64 8.33
C THR A 370 -6.80 -9.90 9.65
N ASN A 371 -5.55 -9.74 10.07
CA ASN A 371 -5.12 -9.10 11.29
C ASN A 371 -4.30 -7.85 10.97
N ASP A 372 -4.41 -6.82 11.81
CA ASP A 372 -3.72 -5.56 11.56
C ASP A 372 -2.19 -5.74 11.64
N GLY A 373 -1.51 -5.34 10.56
CA GLY A 373 -0.11 -5.61 10.29
C GLY A 373 0.82 -4.40 10.44
N LEU A 374 1.70 -4.22 9.46
CA LEU A 374 2.74 -3.20 9.44
C LEU A 374 2.29 -1.90 8.77
N HIS A 375 1.39 -2.01 7.81
CA HIS A 375 0.90 -0.92 6.97
C HIS A 375 -0.47 -0.48 7.49
N VAL A 376 -0.75 0.82 7.41
CA VAL A 376 -2.01 1.39 7.92
C VAL A 376 -2.72 2.14 6.81
N ARG A 377 -4.04 2.01 6.76
CA ARG A 377 -4.89 2.74 5.83
C ARG A 377 -5.90 3.59 6.57
N PHE A 378 -5.84 4.90 6.36
CA PHE A 378 -6.90 5.80 6.79
C PHE A 378 -8.03 5.84 5.78
N THR A 379 -9.28 5.82 6.26
CA THR A 379 -10.47 5.90 5.41
C THR A 379 -11.49 6.90 5.95
N ASN A 380 -12.41 7.32 5.08
CA ASN A 380 -13.49 8.25 5.40
C ASN A 380 -13.01 9.59 5.95
N ILE A 381 -11.91 10.13 5.39
CA ILE A 381 -11.43 11.48 5.72
C ILE A 381 -12.42 12.51 5.14
N SER A 382 -12.75 13.55 5.91
CA SER A 382 -13.61 14.65 5.45
C SER A 382 -13.07 15.35 4.20
N LEU A 383 -13.96 15.58 3.23
CA LEU A 383 -13.68 16.31 1.99
C LEU A 383 -14.19 17.76 2.00
N THR A 384 -14.83 18.19 3.09
CA THR A 384 -15.53 19.49 3.14
C THR A 384 -14.82 20.53 4.00
N THR A 385 -14.07 20.09 5.01
CA THR A 385 -13.45 20.93 6.03
C THR A 385 -11.97 21.00 5.86
#